data_AF-A0A920H4B4-F1
#
_entry.id   AF-A0A920H4B4-F1
#
_cell.length_a   1.000
_cell.length_b   1.000
_cell.length_c   1.000
_cell.angle_alpha   90.00
_cell.angle_beta   90.00
_cell.angle_gamma   90.00
#
_symmetry.space_group_name_H-M   'P 1'
#
loop_
_entity.id
_entity.type
_entity.pdbx_description
1 polymer ?
#
loop_
_entity_poly.entity_id
_entity_poly.type
_entity_poly.pdbx_seq_one_letter_code
_entity_poly.pdbx_strand_id
1 'polypeptide(L)'
;MKINIRSFNVESIAELERIIKLSNEHKCLTRVSIRVNPNIDADTHEYISTGVEDSKFGISLSDIKDAVNLTQNNSFVELIGIDYHIGSQILDIKPF
;
A
#
# COMPACT_ATOMS: atom_id res chain seq x y z
N MET A 1 5.22 -13.60 -12.53
CA MET A 1 6.50 -13.20 -11.93
C MET A 1 7.68 -13.60 -12.80
N LYS A 2 7.74 -13.16 -14.05
CA LYS A 2 8.81 -13.55 -14.99
C LYS A 2 9.97 -12.55 -15.04
N ILE A 3 9.81 -11.40 -14.39
CA ILE A 3 10.78 -10.32 -14.33
C ILE A 3 11.02 -10.06 -12.83
N ASN A 4 12.27 -10.13 -12.40
CA ASN A 4 12.67 -10.04 -10.99
C ASN A 4 12.61 -8.59 -10.47
N ILE A 5 11.40 -8.06 -10.32
CA ILE A 5 11.17 -6.73 -9.75
C ILE A 5 11.40 -6.74 -8.22
N ARG A 6 11.65 -5.56 -7.64
CA ARG A 6 11.92 -5.43 -6.20
C ARG A 6 10.70 -5.80 -5.36
N SER A 7 9.57 -5.13 -5.59
CA SER A 7 8.29 -5.34 -4.91
C SER A 7 7.13 -4.82 -5.75
N PHE A 8 5.92 -5.27 -5.39
CA PHE A 8 4.68 -4.59 -5.74
C PHE A 8 4.29 -3.63 -4.61
N ASN A 9 3.99 -2.37 -4.96
CA ASN A 9 3.42 -1.40 -4.02
C ASN A 9 1.90 -1.56 -4.05
N VAL A 10 1.36 -2.26 -3.05
CA VAL A 10 -0.03 -2.68 -2.99
C VAL A 10 -0.91 -1.54 -2.49
N GLU A 11 -1.99 -1.28 -3.21
CA GLU A 11 -2.89 -0.14 -3.02
C GLU A 11 -4.22 -0.56 -2.37
N SER A 12 -4.54 -1.85 -2.31
CA SER A 12 -5.80 -2.34 -1.71
C SER A 12 -5.70 -3.79 -1.20
N ILE A 13 -6.59 -4.16 -0.28
CA ILE A 13 -6.71 -5.55 0.20
C ILE A 13 -7.04 -6.51 -0.94
N ALA A 14 -7.96 -6.15 -1.84
CA ALA A 14 -8.35 -6.98 -2.98
C ALA A 14 -7.17 -7.25 -3.94
N GLU A 15 -6.28 -6.26 -4.13
CA GLU A 15 -5.04 -6.46 -4.88
C GLU A 15 -4.09 -7.42 -4.15
N LEU A 16 -3.93 -7.26 -2.83
CA LEU A 16 -3.10 -8.15 -2.01
C LEU A 16 -3.56 -9.61 -2.12
N GLU A 17 -4.85 -9.87 -1.98
CA GLU A 17 -5.44 -11.20 -2.12
C GLU A 17 -5.19 -11.81 -3.50
N ARG A 18 -5.29 -11.00 -4.55
CA ARG A 18 -4.99 -11.44 -5.91
C ARG A 18 -3.51 -11.81 -6.07
N ILE A 19 -2.60 -11.01 -5.53
CA ILE A 19 -1.17 -11.31 -5.54
C ILE A 19 -0.89 -12.60 -4.77
N ILE A 20 -1.47 -12.77 -3.59
CA ILE A 20 -1.35 -13.98 -2.77
C ILE A 20 -1.82 -15.21 -3.57
N LYS A 21 -2.99 -15.13 -4.19
CA LYS A 21 -3.54 -16.22 -5.02
C LYS A 21 -2.56 -16.61 -6.14
N LEU A 22 -2.08 -15.64 -6.92
CA LEU A 22 -1.14 -15.90 -8.02
C LEU A 22 0.22 -16.40 -7.52
N SER A 23 0.70 -15.93 -6.38
CA SER A 23 1.96 -16.37 -5.76
C SER A 23 1.87 -17.83 -5.33
N ASN A 24 0.73 -18.23 -4.75
CA ASN A 24 0.43 -19.61 -4.38
C ASN A 24 0.32 -20.52 -5.61
N GLU A 25 -0.44 -20.10 -6.64
CA GLU A 25 -0.62 -20.87 -7.88
C GLU A 25 0.72 -21.13 -8.61
N HIS A 26 1.61 -20.14 -8.62
CA HIS A 26 2.91 -20.24 -9.29
C HIS A 26 4.06 -20.68 -8.36
N LYS A 27 3.79 -20.89 -7.06
CA LYS A 27 4.79 -21.23 -6.03
C LYS A 27 6.03 -20.33 -6.08
N CYS A 28 5.80 -19.04 -6.22
CA CYS A 28 6.85 -18.05 -6.42
C CYS A 28 6.76 -16.98 -5.35
N LEU A 29 7.89 -16.74 -4.67
CA LEU A 29 7.98 -15.73 -3.62
C LEU A 29 7.81 -14.33 -4.21
N THR A 30 6.78 -13.62 -3.77
CA THR A 30 6.48 -12.26 -4.20
C THR A 30 6.66 -11.28 -3.06
N ARG A 31 7.51 -10.29 -3.27
CA ARG A 31 7.70 -9.21 -2.32
C ARG A 31 6.66 -8.12 -2.54
N VAL A 32 6.03 -7.68 -1.46
CA VAL A 32 5.05 -6.60 -1.46
C VAL A 32 5.44 -5.52 -0.46
N SER A 33 5.07 -4.29 -0.76
CA SER A 33 5.01 -3.20 0.20
C SER A 33 3.59 -2.65 0.20
N ILE A 34 3.13 -2.14 1.35
CA ILE A 34 1.76 -1.65 1.50
C ILE A 34 1.79 -0.13 1.40
N ARG A 35 1.07 0.45 0.44
CA ARG A 35 0.82 1.88 0.44
C ARG A 35 -0.26 2.19 1.46
N VAL A 36 0.07 3.06 2.40
CA VAL A 36 -0.87 3.51 3.43
C VAL A 36 -1.41 4.88 3.06
N ASN A 37 -2.72 5.05 3.22
CA ASN A 37 -3.33 6.37 3.21
C ASN A 37 -3.11 7.01 4.59
N PRO A 38 -2.30 8.09 4.70
CA PRO A 38 -1.98 8.69 5.99
C PRO A 38 -3.13 9.46 6.63
N ASN A 39 -4.29 9.60 5.97
CA ASN A 39 -5.43 10.40 6.45
C ASN A 39 -4.98 11.81 6.87
N ILE A 40 -4.24 12.50 5.98
CA ILE A 40 -3.81 13.87 6.22
C ILE A 40 -5.02 14.76 5.94
N ASP A 41 -5.65 15.23 7.01
CA ASP A 41 -6.63 16.31 6.96
C ASP A 41 -5.87 17.58 6.56
N ALA A 42 -5.83 17.85 5.26
CA ALA A 42 -5.21 19.07 4.76
C ALA A 42 -6.15 20.23 5.10
N ASP A 43 -5.81 21.01 6.13
CA ASP A 43 -6.44 22.29 6.52
C ASP A 43 -6.42 23.38 5.41
N THR A 44 -6.26 22.99 4.14
CA THR A 44 -6.11 23.87 2.99
C THR A 44 -6.98 23.38 1.83
N HIS A 45 -8.09 24.08 1.63
CA HIS A 45 -9.05 24.04 0.50
C HIS A 45 -9.51 22.65 0.01
N GLU A 46 -10.84 22.42 0.11
CA GLU A 46 -11.63 21.26 -0.35
C GLU A 46 -11.27 20.65 -1.73
N TYR A 47 -10.51 21.36 -2.57
CA TYR A 47 -10.17 20.93 -3.93
C TYR A 47 -8.81 20.21 -4.07
N ILE A 48 -7.97 20.15 -3.02
CA ILE A 48 -6.61 19.54 -3.09
C ILE A 48 -6.48 18.30 -2.19
N SER A 49 -7.53 17.95 -1.43
CA SER A 49 -7.54 16.81 -0.52
C SER A 49 -7.80 15.48 -1.26
N THR A 50 -6.76 14.91 -1.87
CA THR A 50 -6.77 13.52 -2.38
C THR A 50 -6.39 12.48 -1.30
N GLY A 51 -6.26 12.93 -0.04
CA GLY A 51 -5.89 12.12 1.13
C GLY A 51 -7.02 11.89 2.14
N VAL A 52 -8.28 12.15 1.77
CA VAL A 52 -9.45 11.82 2.60
C VAL A 52 -9.64 10.30 2.62
N GLU A 53 -10.31 9.78 3.64
CA GLU A 53 -10.66 8.36 3.84
C GLU A 53 -11.31 7.69 2.60
N ASP A 54 -11.94 8.47 1.71
CA ASP A 54 -12.47 8.07 0.40
C ASP A 54 -11.44 8.06 -0.76
N SER A 55 -10.16 8.19 -0.46
CA SER A 55 -9.11 8.10 -1.48
C SER A 55 -9.09 6.72 -2.09
N LYS A 56 -9.14 6.64 -3.42
CA LYS A 56 -8.97 5.39 -4.18
C LYS A 56 -7.55 4.80 -4.09
N PHE A 57 -6.67 5.42 -3.30
CA PHE A 57 -5.25 5.11 -3.22
C PHE A 57 -4.87 4.67 -1.80
N GLY A 58 -4.11 3.59 -1.72
CA GLY A 58 -3.61 3.01 -0.49
C GLY A 58 -4.67 2.32 0.37
N ILE A 59 -4.16 1.59 1.35
CA ILE A 59 -4.92 0.92 2.40
C ILE A 59 -5.10 1.91 3.56
N SER A 60 -6.31 1.96 4.12
CA SER A 60 -6.62 2.79 5.29
C SER A 60 -5.76 2.36 6.50
N LEU A 61 -5.48 3.29 7.42
CA LEU A 61 -4.74 2.97 8.65
C LEU A 61 -5.42 1.86 9.48
N SER A 62 -6.76 1.81 9.48
CA SER A 62 -7.53 0.77 10.16
C SER A 62 -7.31 -0.62 9.56
N ASP A 63 -7.15 -0.72 8.24
CA ASP A 63 -7.06 -2.00 7.52
C ASP A 63 -5.60 -2.51 7.40
N ILE A 64 -4.59 -1.72 7.83
CA ILE A 64 -3.19 -2.14 7.77
C ILE A 64 -2.96 -3.45 8.51
N LYS A 65 -3.57 -3.61 9.69
CA LYS A 65 -3.38 -4.82 10.50
C LYS A 65 -3.85 -6.05 9.71
N ASP A 66 -4.96 -5.94 9.00
CA ASP A 66 -5.49 -7.03 8.19
C ASP A 66 -4.59 -7.31 6.98
N ALA A 67 -4.08 -6.27 6.31
CA ALA A 67 -3.10 -6.43 5.24
C ALA A 67 -1.81 -7.13 5.71
N VAL A 68 -1.27 -6.74 6.87
CA VAL A 68 -0.08 -7.38 7.47
C VAL A 68 -0.39 -8.84 7.82
N ASN A 69 -1.50 -9.11 8.48
CA ASN A 69 -1.92 -10.48 8.82
C ASN A 69 -2.06 -11.37 7.58
N LEU A 70 -2.64 -10.84 6.49
CA LEU A 70 -2.72 -11.55 5.21
C LEU A 70 -1.34 -11.93 4.68
N THR A 71 -0.37 -11.02 4.72
CA THR A 71 0.99 -11.34 4.26
C THR A 71 1.69 -12.37 5.13
N GLN A 72 1.60 -12.25 6.47
CA GLN A 72 2.27 -13.15 7.40
C GLN A 72 1.74 -14.59 7.36
N ASN A 73 0.47 -14.76 7.01
CA ASN A 73 -0.17 -16.07 6.89
C ASN A 73 0.07 -16.78 5.55
N ASN A 74 0.91 -16.23 4.66
CA ASN A 74 1.15 -16.79 3.33
C ASN A 74 2.64 -16.99 3.02
N SER A 75 3.06 -18.25 2.76
CA SER A 75 4.48 -18.60 2.57
C SER A 75 5.12 -18.10 1.27
N PHE A 76 4.32 -17.67 0.29
CA PHE A 76 4.80 -17.17 -1.01
C PHE A 76 4.68 -15.65 -1.15
N VAL A 77 4.37 -14.94 -0.06
CA VAL A 77 4.35 -13.48 -0.04
C VAL A 77 5.23 -12.99 1.11
N GLU A 78 6.04 -11.98 0.84
CA GLU A 78 6.91 -11.36 1.83
C GLU A 78 6.63 -9.86 1.88
N LEU A 79 6.23 -9.36 3.05
CA LEU A 79 6.07 -7.93 3.28
C LEU A 79 7.44 -7.30 3.55
N ILE A 80 7.89 -6.39 2.68
CA ILE A 80 9.23 -5.79 2.75
C ILE A 80 9.24 -4.29 3.03
N GLY A 81 8.07 -3.65 3.16
CA GLY A 81 8.02 -2.21 3.41
C GLY A 81 6.62 -1.61 3.47
N ILE A 82 6.60 -0.33 3.82
CA ILE A 82 5.42 0.53 3.83
C ILE A 82 5.74 1.73 2.95
N ASP A 83 4.79 2.13 2.11
CA ASP A 83 4.89 3.30 1.24
C ASP A 83 3.88 4.37 1.69
N TYR A 84 4.33 5.63 1.73
CA TYR A 84 3.45 6.78 1.93
C TYR A 84 3.61 7.73 0.77
N HIS A 85 2.48 8.23 0.26
CA HIS A 85 2.49 9.32 -0.70
C HIS A 85 1.91 10.56 -0.02
N ILE A 86 2.78 11.51 0.27
CA ILE A 86 2.45 12.77 0.96
C ILE A 86 2.05 13.90 0.00
N GLY A 87 1.96 13.62 -1.30
CA GLY A 87 1.60 14.57 -2.34
C GLY A 87 2.75 14.93 -3.28
N SER A 88 2.52 15.95 -4.11
CA SER A 88 3.49 16.48 -5.08
C SER A 88 3.72 17.97 -4.81
N GLN A 89 4.87 18.50 -5.23
CA GLN A 89 5.22 19.94 -5.10
C GLN A 89 5.28 20.43 -3.63
N ILE A 90 5.82 19.61 -2.75
CA ILE A 90 6.02 19.99 -1.34
C ILE A 90 7.24 20.92 -1.25
N LEU A 91 7.01 22.16 -0.83
CA LEU A 91 8.03 23.20 -0.68
C LEU A 91 8.46 23.44 0.78
N ASP A 92 7.73 22.85 1.75
CA ASP A 92 8.01 22.93 3.19
C ASP A 92 8.33 21.52 3.72
N ILE A 93 9.24 21.42 4.68
CA ILE A 93 9.68 20.14 5.26
C ILE A 93 8.68 19.57 6.29
N LYS A 94 7.80 20.40 6.86
CA LYS A 94 6.85 20.00 7.91
C LYS A 94 5.95 18.79 7.63
N PRO A 95 5.55 18.46 6.38
CA PRO A 95 4.69 17.30 6.10
C PRO A 95 5.40 15.93 6.12
N PHE A 96 6.73 15.90 6.23
CA PHE A 96 7.53 14.67 6.37
C PHE A 96 7.68 14.29 7.84
#